data_AF-A0A7C4H6Q1-F1
#
_entry.id   AF-A0A7C4H6Q1-F1
#
_cell.length_a   1.000
_cell.length_b   1.000
_cell.length_c   1.000
_cell.angle_alpha   90.00
_cell.angle_beta   90.00
_cell.angle_gamma   90.00
#
_symmetry.space_group_name_H-M   'P 1'
#
loop_
_entity.id
_entity.type
_entity.pdbx_description
1 polymer ?
#
loop_
_entity_poly.entity_id
_entity_poly.type
_entity_poly.pdbx_seq_one_letter_code
_entity_poly.pdbx_strand_id
1 'polypeptide(L)' 'MNIIKECRNVANGVAQIIKQITPGVEVYVFGSAVAGRVTGSSDIDILVV' A
#
# COMPACT_ATOMS: atom_id res chain seq x y z
N MET A 1 14.96 2.81 11.52
CA MET A 1 13.56 2.83 11.02
C MET A 1 13.57 2.17 9.64
N ASN A 2 12.76 1.13 9.41
CA ASN A 2 12.71 0.45 8.12
C ASN A 2 11.50 0.96 7.32
N ILE A 3 11.74 1.92 6.44
CA ILE A 3 10.69 2.64 5.69
C ILE A 3 9.81 1.67 4.88
N ILE A 4 10.40 0.65 4.27
CA ILE A 4 9.65 -0.35 3.48
C ILE A 4 8.66 -1.12 4.37
N LYS A 5 9.07 -1.45 5.61
CA LYS A 5 8.19 -2.11 6.57
C LYS A 5 7.01 -1.21 6.95
N GLU A 6 7.25 0.08 7.16
CA GLU A 6 6.18 1.04 7.48
C GLU A 6 5.23 1.25 6.31
N CYS A 7 5.74 1.39 5.08
CA CYS A 7 4.90 1.47 3.89
C CYS A 7 4.00 0.24 3.75
N ARG A 8 4.52 -0.96 4.02
CA ARG A 8 3.72 -2.20 4.01
C ARG A 8 2.62 -2.18 5.07
N ASN A 9 2.93 -1.70 6.28
CA ASN A 9 1.93 -1.60 7.36
C ASN A 9 0.80 -0.66 6.98
N VAL A 10 1.13 0.52 6.43
CA VAL A 10 0.14 1.51 5.97
C VAL A 10 -0.70 0.94 4.83
N ALA A 11 -0.08 0.37 3.81
CA ALA A 11 -0.79 -0.22 2.67
C ALA A 11 -1.74 -1.35 3.09
N ASN A 12 -1.34 -2.19 4.05
CA ASN A 12 -2.20 -3.21 4.63
C ASN A 12 -3.41 -2.60 5.35
N GLY A 13 -3.21 -1.54 6.14
CA GLY A 13 -4.30 -0.84 6.82
C GLY A 13 -5.32 -0.27 5.83
N VAL A 14 -4.83 0.39 4.78
CA VAL A 14 -5.68 0.93 3.71
C VAL A 14 -6.45 -0.19 3.00
N ALA A 15 -5.79 -1.29 2.63
CA ALA A 15 -6.43 -2.42 1.98
C ALA A 15 -7.55 -3.05 2.84
N GLN A 16 -7.37 -3.14 4.17
CA GLN A 16 -8.40 -3.63 5.08
C GLN A 16 -9.62 -2.70 5.10
N ILE A 17 -9.41 -1.39 5.18
CA ILE A 17 -10.50 -0.39 5.16
C ILE A 17 -11.28 -0.48 3.85
N ILE A 18 -10.59 -0.53 2.70
CA ILE A 18 -11.22 -0.63 1.38
C ILE A 18 -12.08 -1.89 1.29
N LYS A 19 -11.56 -3.04 1.71
CA LYS A 19 -12.31 -4.32 1.67
C LYS A 19 -13.52 -4.36 2.61
N GLN A 20 -13.51 -3.58 3.69
CA GLN A 20 -14.67 -3.44 4.57
C GLN A 20 -15.77 -2.57 3.94
N ILE A 21 -15.38 -1.50 3.23
CA ILE A 21 -16.31 -0.57 2.59
C ILE A 21 -16.89 -1.16 1.31
N THR A 22 -16.08 -1.88 0.53
CA THR A 22 -16.48 -2.46 -0.75
C THR A 22 -16.07 -3.93 -0.80
N PRO A 23 -16.92 -4.85 -0.30
CA PRO A 23 -16.64 -6.27 -0.34
C PRO A 23 -16.47 -6.78 -1.78
N GLY A 24 -15.52 -7.69 -1.99
CA GLY A 24 -15.27 -8.32 -3.28
C GLY A 24 -14.25 -7.62 -4.18
N VAL A 25 -13.70 -6.47 -3.76
CA VAL A 25 -12.63 -5.78 -4.51
C VAL A 25 -11.25 -6.40 -4.26
N GLU A 26 -10.41 -6.32 -5.27
CA GLU A 26 -9.00 -6.67 -5.22
C GLU A 26 -8.17 -5.40 -5.00
N VAL A 27 -7.16 -5.48 -4.14
CA VAL A 27 -6.31 -4.34 -3.80
C VAL A 27 -4.86 -4.71 -4.05
N TYR A 28 -4.18 -3.92 -4.88
CA TYR A 28 -2.80 -4.12 -5.28
C TYR A 28 -1.95 -2.92 -4.88
N VAL A 29 -0.73 -3.21 -4.41
CA VAL A 29 0.30 -2.19 -4.18
C VAL A 29 1.33 -2.32 -5.28
N PHE A 30 1.73 -1.21 -5.88
CA PHE A 30 2.72 -1.19 -6.94
C PHE A 30 3.67 0.00 -6.78
N GLY A 31 4.49 0.26 -7.80
CA GLY A 31 5.37 1.41 -7.82
C GLY A 31 6.60 1.27 -6.92
N SER A 32 7.08 2.42 -6.44
CA SER A 32 8.40 2.57 -5.80
C SER A 32 8.57 1.74 -4.52
N ALA A 33 7.47 1.57 -3.76
CA ALA A 33 7.40 0.78 -2.54
C ALA A 33 7.73 -0.70 -2.76
N VAL A 34 7.23 -1.29 -3.85
CA VAL A 34 7.47 -2.70 -4.17
C VAL A 34 8.85 -2.91 -4.77
N ALA A 35 9.37 -1.92 -5.52
CA ALA A 35 10.70 -1.97 -6.12
C ALA A 35 11.84 -1.72 -5.11
N GLY A 36 11.53 -1.46 -3.83
CA GLY A 36 12.52 -1.15 -2.80
C GLY A 36 13.21 0.20 -2.96
N ARG A 37 12.66 1.10 -3.80
CA ARG A 37 13.21 2.43 -4.11
C ARG A 37 12.41 3.53 -3.41
N VAL A 38 12.33 3.46 -2.08
CA VAL A 38 11.50 4.37 -1.27
C VAL A 38 12.36 5.43 -0.61
N THR A 39 11.97 6.68 -0.76
CA THR A 39 12.49 7.84 -0.02
C THR A 39 11.48 8.31 1.03
N GLY A 40 11.89 9.18 1.95
CA GLY A 40 10.98 9.74 2.96
C GLY A 40 9.81 10.57 2.39
N SER A 41 9.86 10.94 1.10
CA SER A 41 8.82 11.68 0.39
C SER A 41 8.11 10.85 -0.69
N SER A 42 8.29 9.53 -0.69
CA SER A 42 7.66 8.65 -1.67
C SER A 42 6.22 8.33 -1.28
N ASP A 43 5.35 8.28 -2.28
CA ASP A 43 3.96 7.86 -2.13
C ASP A 43 3.82 6.33 -2.11
N ILE A 44 2.65 5.84 -1.68
CA ILE A 44 2.26 4.43 -1.77
C ILE A 44 1.20 4.30 -2.86
N ASP A 45 1.58 3.72 -4.00
CA ASP A 45 0.68 3.53 -5.14
C ASP A 45 -0.24 2.32 -4.91
N ILE A 46 -1.56 2.55 -4.91
CA ILE A 46 -2.59 1.53 -4.68
C ILE A 46 -3.57 1.49 -5.86
N LEU A 47 -3.83 0.29 -6.39
CA LEU A 47 -4.86 0.03 -7.38
C LEU A 47 -5.96 -0.82 -6.73
N VAL A 48 -7.22 -0.42 -6.96
CA VAL A 48 -8.41 -1.16 -6.53
C VAL A 48 -9.18 -1.57 -7.76
N VAL A 49 -9.53 -2.86 -7.86
CA VAL A 49 -10.31 -3.46 -8.96
C VAL A 49 -11.56 -4.10 -8.40
#